data_AF-A0A838DE43-F1
#
_entry.id   AF-A0A838DE43-F1
#
_cell.length_a   1.000
_cell.length_b   1.000
_cell.length_c   1.000
_cell.angle_alpha   90.00
_cell.angle_beta   90.00
_cell.angle_gamma   90.00
#
_symmetry.space_group_name_H-M   'P 1'
#
loop_
_entity.id
_entity.type
_entity.pdbx_description
1 polymer ?
#
loop_
_entity_poly.entity_id
_entity_poly.type
_entity_poly.pdbx_seq_one_letter_code
_entity_poly.pdbx_strand_id
1 'polypeptide(L)'
;MKLSEMEATLREIRVTPVKTLGQNFLHDQNLARWIVARAELTPDDYVVEVGPGLGALTEFILGSGARVLAIEKDGRLANFLRERFRGDRLEIVHGDALEFDVRRLFAQPRVKFIGNLPYNVSSQLLLNFTAYPSPISLWLCMLQKEMARRLSAEPRTADYGALTLIVQLHYRVEYLRTVPSSVFLPRPEVDSAFVKITPRPLGELPEYDAELFTRLVRAGFSQRRKQLQKLLRDEVNDWEAAAQAGGFDPKARAEELSLIQWIALSNFVGPKMPALGDLHSTELFAVVDMDDAVVGAAPRAEVHANNFLHRAVHILLFNDLGELFLQKRSSLKDRHPRVWDSSAAGHVDAGEDYDVAAARELAEELGVSSRLDRVAKLPASDRTGHEFIWLYVGSHNGPFQLARSEIECGGFFPPEVVSGWLQARPHDFAPGFVECWQAYTRRAA
;
A
#
# COMPACT_ATOMS: atom_id res chain seq x y z
N MET A 1 25.53 -15.17 -17.59
CA MET A 1 26.53 -16.12 -17.06
C MET A 1 26.09 -17.56 -17.34
N LYS A 2 26.94 -18.38 -17.97
CA LYS A 2 26.71 -19.83 -18.16
C LYS A 2 26.98 -20.59 -16.86
N LEU A 3 26.52 -21.85 -16.76
CA LEU A 3 26.69 -22.67 -15.55
C LEU A 3 28.16 -22.80 -15.10
N SER A 4 29.09 -23.06 -16.03
CA SER A 4 30.52 -23.19 -15.72
C SER A 4 31.14 -21.89 -15.19
N GLU A 5 30.71 -20.74 -15.74
CA GLU A 5 31.13 -19.42 -15.28
C GLU A 5 30.57 -19.12 -13.89
N MET A 6 29.33 -19.56 -13.58
CA MET A 6 28.74 -19.42 -12.25
C MET A 6 29.50 -20.22 -11.20
N GLU A 7 29.84 -21.47 -11.50
CA GLU A 7 30.63 -22.30 -10.59
C GLU A 7 32.04 -21.76 -10.38
N ALA A 8 32.67 -21.19 -11.42
CA ALA A 8 33.95 -20.51 -11.30
C ALA A 8 33.84 -19.25 -10.42
N THR A 9 32.83 -18.41 -10.69
CA THR A 9 32.58 -17.18 -9.93
C THR A 9 32.32 -17.48 -8.45
N LEU A 10 31.43 -18.43 -8.14
CA LEU A 10 31.12 -18.83 -6.76
C LEU A 10 32.37 -19.31 -6.00
N ARG A 11 33.27 -20.04 -6.67
CA ARG A 11 34.56 -20.45 -6.08
C ARG A 11 35.47 -19.25 -5.83
N GLU A 12 35.58 -18.32 -6.78
CA GLU A 12 36.40 -17.13 -6.68
C GLU A 12 35.97 -16.23 -5.51
N ILE A 13 34.68 -15.94 -5.39
CA ILE A 13 34.11 -15.13 -4.31
C ILE A 13 33.91 -15.91 -3.00
N ARG A 14 34.30 -17.19 -2.98
CA ARG A 14 34.21 -18.10 -1.82
C ARG A 14 32.79 -18.19 -1.25
N VAL A 15 31.79 -18.26 -2.11
CA VAL A 15 30.39 -18.49 -1.75
C VAL A 15 30.04 -19.94 -2.05
N THR A 16 29.61 -20.66 -1.01
CA THR A 16 28.96 -21.97 -1.15
C THR A 16 27.47 -21.76 -0.94
N PRO A 17 26.59 -22.20 -1.86
CA PRO A 17 25.16 -22.01 -1.73
C PRO A 17 24.63 -22.56 -0.40
N VAL A 18 24.00 -21.69 0.39
CA VAL A 18 23.50 -22.03 1.71
C VAL A 18 22.02 -22.39 1.64
N LYS A 19 21.68 -23.66 1.93
CA LYS A 19 20.29 -24.15 1.91
C LYS A 19 19.38 -23.34 2.84
N THR A 20 19.86 -22.95 4.03
CA THR A 20 19.08 -22.17 5.00
C THR A 20 18.79 -20.73 4.55
N LEU A 21 19.54 -20.20 3.57
CA LEU A 21 19.27 -18.90 2.94
C LEU A 21 18.41 -19.05 1.67
N GLY A 22 18.03 -20.27 1.28
CA GLY A 22 17.22 -20.50 0.09
C GLY A 22 17.94 -20.16 -1.23
N GLN A 23 19.27 -20.08 -1.24
CA GLN A 23 20.05 -19.67 -2.41
C GLN A 23 19.93 -20.69 -3.54
N ASN A 24 19.22 -20.30 -4.61
CA ASN A 24 19.11 -21.03 -5.87
C ASN A 24 19.34 -20.02 -7.01
N PHE A 25 20.52 -20.06 -7.62
CA PHE A 25 20.92 -19.07 -8.63
C PHE A 25 20.42 -19.47 -10.02
N LEU A 26 19.72 -18.54 -10.68
CA LEU A 26 19.23 -18.73 -12.05
C LEU A 26 20.39 -18.68 -13.05
N HIS A 27 20.57 -19.75 -13.84
CA HIS A 27 21.61 -19.82 -14.87
C HIS A 27 21.09 -19.70 -16.31
N ASP A 28 19.77 -19.81 -16.51
CA ASP A 28 19.15 -19.66 -17.83
C ASP A 28 18.95 -18.19 -18.21
N GLN A 29 19.79 -17.71 -19.13
CA GLN A 29 19.78 -16.34 -19.64
C GLN A 29 18.58 -16.01 -20.52
N ASN A 30 18.00 -16.98 -21.22
CA ASN A 30 16.81 -16.77 -22.03
C ASN A 30 15.60 -16.58 -21.13
N LEU A 31 15.53 -17.35 -20.04
CA LEU A 31 14.51 -17.17 -19.02
C LEU A 31 14.65 -15.81 -18.32
N ALA A 32 15.87 -15.43 -17.90
CA ALA A 32 16.17 -14.13 -17.32
C ALA A 32 15.68 -12.96 -18.20
N ARG A 33 16.06 -12.98 -19.48
CA ARG A 33 15.61 -12.00 -20.48
C ARG A 33 14.09 -11.98 -20.65
N TRP A 34 13.47 -13.16 -20.70
CA TRP A 34 12.01 -13.27 -20.83
C TRP A 34 11.26 -12.64 -19.65
N ILE A 35 11.75 -12.81 -18.42
CA ILE A 35 11.14 -12.21 -17.21
C ILE A 35 11.18 -10.70 -17.30
N VAL A 36 12.37 -10.13 -17.56
CA VAL A 36 12.56 -8.68 -17.62
C VAL A 36 11.77 -8.07 -18.77
N ALA A 37 11.62 -8.77 -19.89
CA ALA A 37 10.75 -8.30 -20.98
C ALA A 37 9.28 -8.16 -20.56
N ARG A 38 8.78 -8.96 -19.61
CA ARG A 38 7.40 -8.84 -19.08
C ARG A 38 7.22 -7.71 -18.08
N ALA A 39 8.32 -7.14 -17.59
CA ALA A 39 8.29 -5.99 -16.71
C ALA A 39 8.05 -4.68 -17.46
N GLU A 40 8.20 -4.69 -18.79
CA GLU A 40 8.00 -3.52 -19.65
C GLU A 40 8.74 -2.29 -19.08
N LEU A 41 10.02 -2.50 -18.76
CA LEU A 41 10.85 -1.50 -18.08
C LEU A 41 11.18 -0.33 -19.00
N THR A 42 11.25 0.84 -18.39
CA THR A 42 11.64 2.11 -18.97
C THR A 42 12.74 2.75 -18.10
N PRO A 43 13.51 3.73 -18.62
CA PRO A 43 14.49 4.45 -17.83
C PRO A 43 13.94 5.21 -16.62
N ASP A 44 12.62 5.45 -16.58
CA ASP A 44 11.91 6.12 -15.48
C ASP A 44 11.50 5.16 -14.35
N ASP A 45 11.64 3.84 -14.56
CA ASP A 45 11.32 2.84 -13.55
C ASP A 45 12.41 2.73 -12.48
N TYR A 46 11.95 2.56 -11.23
CA TYR A 46 12.74 2.19 -10.06
C TYR A 46 12.40 0.75 -9.69
N VAL A 47 13.34 -0.17 -9.93
CA VAL A 47 13.14 -1.61 -9.75
C VAL A 47 13.76 -2.06 -8.44
N VAL A 48 12.94 -2.61 -7.55
CA VAL A 48 13.40 -3.33 -6.37
C VAL A 48 13.66 -4.78 -6.75
N GLU A 49 14.90 -5.23 -6.56
CA GLU A 49 15.31 -6.62 -6.73
C GLU A 49 15.72 -7.23 -5.39
N VAL A 50 14.94 -8.20 -4.92
CA VAL A 50 15.25 -8.95 -3.69
C VAL A 50 15.97 -10.25 -4.04
N GLY A 51 17.13 -10.48 -3.43
CA GLY A 51 17.96 -11.65 -3.68
C GLY A 51 18.54 -11.71 -5.10
N PRO A 52 19.25 -10.66 -5.55
CA PRO A 52 19.86 -10.63 -6.88
C PRO A 52 20.89 -11.74 -7.12
N GLY A 53 21.54 -12.24 -6.06
CA GLY A 53 22.55 -13.29 -6.15
C GLY A 53 23.73 -12.90 -7.03
N LEU A 54 23.97 -13.64 -8.11
CA LEU A 54 25.01 -13.34 -9.10
C LEU A 54 24.57 -12.30 -10.16
N GLY A 55 23.39 -11.71 -9.99
CA GLY A 55 22.89 -10.62 -10.84
C GLY A 55 22.29 -11.08 -12.17
N ALA A 56 21.71 -12.29 -12.20
CA ALA A 56 21.14 -12.87 -13.42
C ALA A 56 19.97 -12.05 -13.98
N LEU A 57 19.14 -11.44 -13.12
CA LEU A 57 18.08 -10.51 -13.55
C LEU A 57 18.62 -9.07 -13.56
N THR A 58 19.42 -8.69 -12.56
CA THR A 58 20.06 -7.36 -12.44
C THR A 58 20.70 -6.89 -13.76
N GLU A 59 21.42 -7.77 -14.46
CA GLU A 59 22.08 -7.46 -15.74
C GLU A 59 21.08 -6.96 -16.80
N PHE A 60 19.95 -7.65 -16.95
CA PHE A 60 18.92 -7.27 -17.92
C PHE A 60 18.08 -6.09 -17.45
N ILE A 61 17.84 -5.96 -16.15
CA ILE A 61 17.13 -4.80 -15.58
C ILE A 61 17.94 -3.53 -15.85
N LEU A 62 19.24 -3.52 -15.53
CA LEU A 62 20.12 -2.38 -15.81
C LEU A 62 20.24 -2.11 -17.32
N GLY A 63 20.24 -3.15 -18.14
CA GLY A 63 20.23 -3.04 -19.59
C GLY A 63 19.00 -2.31 -20.17
N SER A 64 17.90 -2.23 -19.43
CA SER A 64 16.71 -1.43 -19.81
C SER A 64 16.86 0.07 -19.53
N GLY A 65 17.91 0.47 -18.80
CA GLY A 65 18.11 1.83 -18.32
C GLY A 65 17.38 2.14 -17.01
N ALA A 66 16.58 1.23 -16.45
CA ALA A 66 15.94 1.43 -15.15
C ALA A 66 16.96 1.60 -14.01
N ARG A 67 16.54 2.28 -12.94
CA ARG A 67 17.29 2.33 -11.68
C ARG A 67 16.97 1.08 -10.87
N VAL A 68 17.95 0.52 -10.19
CA VAL A 68 17.81 -0.74 -9.45
C VAL A 68 18.22 -0.56 -8.00
N LEU A 69 17.33 -0.97 -7.09
CA LEU A 69 17.63 -1.21 -5.69
C LEU A 69 17.75 -2.72 -5.47
N ALA A 70 18.96 -3.20 -5.32
CA ALA A 70 19.27 -4.59 -5.03
C ALA A 70 19.40 -4.80 -3.51
N ILE A 71 18.57 -5.65 -2.93
CA ILE A 71 18.63 -6.03 -1.51
C ILE A 71 19.19 -7.45 -1.42
N GLU A 72 20.41 -7.57 -0.91
CA GLU A 72 21.14 -8.84 -0.82
C GLU A 72 21.62 -9.09 0.60
N LYS A 73 21.34 -10.29 1.13
CA LYS A 73 21.66 -10.66 2.51
C LYS A 73 23.08 -11.20 2.65
N ASP A 74 23.65 -11.82 1.62
CA ASP A 74 25.05 -12.28 1.65
C ASP A 74 25.99 -11.15 1.23
N GLY A 75 26.77 -10.63 2.17
CA GLY A 75 27.74 -9.55 1.92
C GLY A 75 28.76 -9.84 0.82
N ARG A 76 29.11 -11.11 0.56
CA ARG A 76 30.02 -11.49 -0.53
C ARG A 76 29.34 -11.29 -1.89
N LEU A 77 28.07 -11.67 -2.01
CA LEU A 77 27.27 -11.44 -3.22
C LEU A 77 27.01 -9.94 -3.42
N ALA A 78 26.71 -9.20 -2.36
CA ALA A 78 26.56 -7.76 -2.43
C ALA A 78 27.85 -7.07 -2.94
N ASN A 79 29.02 -7.47 -2.44
CA ASN A 79 30.31 -6.94 -2.92
C ASN A 79 30.59 -7.33 -4.37
N PHE A 80 30.35 -8.59 -4.73
CA PHE A 80 30.47 -9.05 -6.11
C PHE A 80 29.60 -8.22 -7.08
N LEU A 81 28.36 -7.92 -6.71
CA LEU A 81 27.45 -7.10 -7.51
C LEU A 81 27.98 -5.66 -7.68
N ARG A 82 28.54 -5.05 -6.62
CA ARG A 82 29.16 -3.72 -6.69
C ARG A 82 30.36 -3.70 -7.65
N GLU A 83 31.17 -4.75 -7.64
CA GLU A 83 32.34 -4.86 -8.51
C GLU A 83 31.96 -5.12 -9.97
N ARG A 84 30.98 -6.01 -10.19
CA ARG A 84 30.48 -6.42 -11.50
C ARG A 84 29.73 -5.30 -12.22
N PHE A 85 28.84 -4.61 -11.52
CA PHE A 85 27.96 -3.59 -12.08
C PHE A 85 28.34 -2.21 -11.53
N ARG A 86 29.41 -1.64 -12.09
CA ARG A 86 29.80 -0.26 -11.78
C ARG A 86 28.86 0.71 -12.47
N GLY A 87 28.29 1.65 -11.72
CA GLY A 87 27.41 2.68 -12.26
C GLY A 87 26.60 3.36 -11.17
N ASP A 88 25.88 4.40 -11.55
CA ASP A 88 25.00 5.21 -10.70
C ASP A 88 23.55 4.68 -10.64
N ARG A 89 23.19 3.77 -11.56
CA ARG A 89 21.85 3.18 -11.65
C ARG A 89 21.63 1.95 -10.76
N LEU A 90 22.65 1.49 -10.05
CA LEU A 90 22.52 0.36 -9.14
C LEU A 90 22.85 0.79 -7.70
N GLU A 91 21.84 0.75 -6.83
CA GLU A 91 21.99 0.84 -5.38
C GLU A 91 21.98 -0.58 -4.80
N ILE A 92 22.97 -0.91 -3.96
CA ILE A 92 23.05 -2.22 -3.28
C ILE A 92 22.97 -2.03 -1.78
N VAL A 93 21.86 -2.49 -1.21
CA VAL A 93 21.64 -2.63 0.22
C VAL A 93 22.07 -4.03 0.64
N HIS A 94 23.13 -4.10 1.44
CA HIS A 94 23.49 -5.34 2.12
C HIS A 94 22.65 -5.45 3.40
N GLY A 95 21.66 -6.33 3.41
CA GLY A 95 20.72 -6.47 4.52
C GLY A 95 19.64 -7.52 4.28
N ASP A 96 18.84 -7.81 5.30
CA ASP A 96 17.69 -8.69 5.17
C ASP A 96 16.51 -7.92 4.55
N ALA A 97 15.97 -8.42 3.44
CA ALA A 97 14.80 -7.83 2.80
C ALA A 97 13.53 -7.89 3.67
N LEU A 98 13.49 -8.76 4.69
CA LEU A 98 12.41 -8.78 5.68
C LEU A 98 12.44 -7.57 6.63
N GLU A 99 13.61 -6.96 6.82
CA GLU A 99 13.83 -5.80 7.68
C GLU A 99 13.83 -4.48 6.89
N PHE A 100 13.70 -4.56 5.56
CA PHE A 100 13.67 -3.38 4.72
C PHE A 100 12.38 -2.59 4.90
N ASP A 101 12.51 -1.30 5.22
CA ASP A 101 11.37 -0.40 5.30
C ASP A 101 10.84 -0.05 3.90
N VAL A 102 9.78 -0.75 3.49
CA VAL A 102 9.11 -0.55 2.20
C VAL A 102 8.51 0.84 2.04
N ARG A 103 8.30 1.60 3.13
CA ARG A 103 7.79 2.97 3.07
C ARG A 103 8.71 3.89 2.29
N ARG A 104 10.02 3.62 2.30
CA ARG A 104 11.02 4.36 1.52
C ARG A 104 10.74 4.36 0.01
N LEU A 105 9.99 3.37 -0.48
CA LEU A 105 9.62 3.26 -1.89
C LEU A 105 8.57 4.29 -2.30
N PHE A 106 7.84 4.91 -1.36
CA PHE A 106 6.91 5.98 -1.69
C PHE A 106 7.61 7.24 -2.22
N ALA A 107 8.89 7.45 -1.86
CA ALA A 107 9.69 8.55 -2.39
C ALA A 107 10.19 8.35 -3.83
N GLN A 108 9.86 7.23 -4.47
CA GLN A 108 10.30 6.90 -5.83
C GLN A 108 9.17 7.07 -6.83
N PRO A 109 9.45 7.51 -8.08
CA PRO A 109 8.40 7.87 -9.04
C PRO A 109 7.58 6.67 -9.52
N ARG A 110 8.21 5.64 -10.09
CA ARG A 110 7.50 4.45 -10.59
C ARG A 110 8.19 3.19 -10.11
N VAL A 111 7.62 2.55 -9.09
CA VAL A 111 8.24 1.39 -8.47
C VAL A 111 7.73 0.10 -9.10
N LYS A 112 8.66 -0.81 -9.42
CA LYS A 112 8.37 -2.20 -9.81
C LYS A 112 9.21 -3.14 -8.96
N PHE A 113 8.71 -4.33 -8.72
CA PHE A 113 9.39 -5.37 -7.96
C PHE A 113 9.67 -6.56 -8.87
N ILE A 114 10.91 -7.02 -8.90
CA ILE A 114 11.30 -8.20 -9.68
C ILE A 114 12.21 -9.04 -8.81
N GLY A 115 11.93 -10.33 -8.64
CA GLY A 115 12.80 -11.15 -7.80
C GLY A 115 12.65 -12.64 -8.00
N ASN A 116 13.76 -13.35 -7.87
CA ASN A 116 13.78 -14.78 -7.64
C ASN A 116 13.79 -15.03 -6.13
N LEU A 117 12.61 -15.10 -5.51
CA LEU A 117 12.53 -14.99 -4.06
C LEU A 117 13.04 -16.24 -3.36
N PRO A 118 13.81 -16.10 -2.27
CA PRO A 118 14.26 -17.24 -1.47
C PRO A 118 13.06 -17.94 -0.82
N TYR A 119 12.97 -19.26 -1.04
CA TYR A 119 11.76 -20.03 -0.74
C TYR A 119 11.37 -20.03 0.74
N ASN A 120 12.35 -20.09 1.64
CA ASN A 120 12.16 -20.14 3.09
C ASN A 120 11.48 -18.89 3.68
N VAL A 121 11.58 -17.74 3.01
CA VAL A 121 11.00 -16.47 3.48
C VAL A 121 10.05 -15.83 2.46
N SER A 122 9.78 -16.50 1.35
CA SER A 122 8.98 -15.98 0.24
C SER A 122 7.59 -15.50 0.66
N SER A 123 6.88 -16.23 1.53
CA SER A 123 5.57 -15.81 2.04
C SER A 123 5.61 -14.48 2.80
N GLN A 124 6.60 -14.32 3.69
CA GLN A 124 6.71 -13.11 4.50
C GLN A 124 7.19 -11.93 3.65
N LEU A 125 8.12 -12.16 2.72
CA LEU A 125 8.51 -11.14 1.74
C LEU A 125 7.31 -10.67 0.92
N LEU A 126 6.50 -11.59 0.42
CA LEU A 126 5.28 -11.24 -0.31
C LEU A 126 4.36 -10.39 0.56
N LEU A 127 4.02 -10.86 1.77
CA LEU A 127 3.15 -10.10 2.68
C LEU A 127 3.69 -8.69 2.99
N ASN A 128 5.01 -8.55 3.19
CA ASN A 128 5.64 -7.25 3.45
C ASN A 128 5.59 -6.33 2.23
N PHE A 129 5.99 -6.82 1.05
CA PHE A 129 6.08 -6.00 -0.16
C PHE A 129 4.73 -5.79 -0.87
N THR A 130 3.72 -6.61 -0.58
CA THR A 130 2.34 -6.40 -1.05
C THR A 130 1.45 -5.77 0.01
N ALA A 131 1.97 -5.42 1.19
CA ALA A 131 1.20 -4.71 2.21
C ALA A 131 0.58 -3.45 1.60
N TYR A 132 -0.72 -3.25 1.81
CA TYR A 132 -1.44 -2.06 1.34
C TYR A 132 -1.44 -1.01 2.46
N PRO A 133 -1.25 0.28 2.15
CA PRO A 133 -0.96 0.88 0.84
C PRO A 133 0.44 0.50 0.30
N SER A 134 0.58 0.41 -1.03
CA SER A 134 1.87 0.14 -1.68
C SER A 134 2.12 1.11 -2.85
N PRO A 135 3.36 1.60 -3.05
CA PRO A 135 3.73 2.41 -4.22
C PRO A 135 4.16 1.55 -5.41
N ILE A 136 4.18 0.22 -5.26
CA ILE A 136 4.65 -0.71 -6.28
C ILE A 136 3.53 -0.97 -7.29
N SER A 137 3.85 -0.78 -8.57
CA SER A 137 2.91 -0.89 -9.69
C SER A 137 2.89 -2.27 -10.35
N LEU A 138 3.89 -3.11 -10.08
CA LEU A 138 4.06 -4.43 -10.66
C LEU A 138 4.98 -5.27 -9.79
N TRP A 139 4.60 -6.52 -9.53
CA TRP A 139 5.51 -7.54 -9.02
C TRP A 139 5.64 -8.66 -10.05
N LEU A 140 6.88 -9.02 -10.37
CA LEU A 140 7.23 -10.22 -11.12
C LEU A 140 8.12 -11.09 -10.24
N CYS A 141 7.49 -12.05 -9.59
CA CYS A 141 8.16 -12.89 -8.61
C CYS A 141 8.27 -14.32 -9.13
N MET A 142 9.45 -14.89 -8.98
CA MET A 142 9.61 -16.33 -9.02
C MET A 142 9.45 -16.89 -7.61
N LEU A 143 8.61 -17.92 -7.50
CA LEU A 143 8.25 -18.56 -6.24
C LEU A 143 8.26 -20.08 -6.43
N GLN A 144 8.22 -20.84 -5.33
CA GLN A 144 7.88 -22.27 -5.44
C GLN A 144 6.52 -22.42 -6.14
N LYS A 145 6.40 -23.45 -6.99
CA LYS A 145 5.19 -23.69 -7.79
C LYS A 145 3.92 -23.77 -6.96
N GLU A 146 3.98 -24.40 -5.79
CA GLU A 146 2.85 -24.47 -4.86
C GLU A 146 2.44 -23.08 -4.34
N MET A 147 3.40 -22.25 -3.93
CA MET A 147 3.12 -20.89 -3.48
C MET A 147 2.50 -20.05 -4.59
N ALA A 148 3.04 -20.13 -5.80
CA ALA A 148 2.47 -19.44 -6.96
C ALA A 148 1.01 -19.86 -7.22
N ARG A 149 0.71 -21.15 -7.14
CA ARG A 149 -0.66 -21.67 -7.26
C ARG A 149 -1.58 -21.14 -6.16
N ARG A 150 -1.11 -21.10 -4.91
CA ARG A 150 -1.88 -20.54 -3.78
C ARG A 150 -2.25 -19.08 -4.01
N LEU A 151 -1.32 -18.26 -4.49
CA LEU A 151 -1.60 -16.84 -4.76
C LEU A 151 -2.59 -16.63 -5.90
N SER A 152 -2.52 -17.47 -6.94
CA SER A 152 -3.40 -17.41 -8.11
C SER A 152 -4.61 -18.34 -8.02
N ALA A 153 -4.91 -18.88 -6.84
CA ALA A 153 -5.95 -19.89 -6.69
C ALA A 153 -7.34 -19.28 -6.87
N GLU A 154 -8.25 -20.07 -7.44
CA GLU A 154 -9.67 -19.77 -7.56
C GLU A 154 -10.47 -20.48 -6.45
N PRO A 155 -11.67 -19.99 -6.10
CA PRO A 155 -12.54 -20.66 -5.14
C PRO A 155 -12.77 -22.13 -5.48
N ARG A 156 -13.01 -22.94 -4.45
CA ARG A 156 -13.24 -24.40 -4.56
C ARG A 156 -12.05 -25.19 -5.12
N THR A 157 -10.84 -24.65 -5.02
CA THR A 157 -9.60 -25.37 -5.31
C THR A 157 -8.83 -25.70 -4.04
N ALA A 158 -7.94 -26.71 -4.10
CA ALA A 158 -7.17 -27.14 -2.94
C ALA A 158 -6.16 -26.09 -2.44
N ASP A 159 -5.71 -25.20 -3.33
CA ASP A 159 -4.71 -24.17 -3.07
C ASP A 159 -5.33 -22.84 -2.55
N TYR A 160 -6.65 -22.70 -2.63
CA TYR A 160 -7.37 -21.49 -2.22
C TYR A 160 -7.42 -21.34 -0.69
N GLY A 161 -7.01 -20.17 -0.20
CA GLY A 161 -6.88 -19.92 1.23
C GLY A 161 -6.87 -18.44 1.62
N ALA A 162 -6.61 -18.18 2.90
CA ALA A 162 -6.55 -16.81 3.42
C ALA A 162 -5.50 -15.93 2.71
N LEU A 163 -4.32 -16.46 2.43
CA LEU A 163 -3.27 -15.72 1.70
C LEU A 163 -3.75 -15.31 0.30
N THR A 164 -4.47 -16.19 -0.39
CA THR A 164 -5.06 -15.92 -1.70
C THR A 164 -5.96 -14.69 -1.63
N LEU A 165 -6.92 -14.69 -0.68
CA LEU A 165 -7.88 -13.60 -0.52
C LEU A 165 -7.23 -12.29 -0.07
N ILE A 166 -6.29 -12.34 0.87
CA ILE A 166 -5.61 -11.14 1.38
C ILE A 166 -4.83 -10.44 0.26
N VAL A 167 -4.11 -11.19 -0.57
CA VAL A 167 -3.38 -10.62 -1.71
C VAL A 167 -4.37 -10.22 -2.81
N GLN A 168 -5.33 -11.08 -3.14
CA GLN A 168 -6.29 -10.80 -4.21
C GLN A 168 -7.29 -9.69 -3.87
N LEU A 169 -7.40 -9.23 -2.62
CA LEU A 169 -8.22 -8.08 -2.25
C LEU A 169 -7.73 -6.80 -2.94
N HIS A 170 -6.42 -6.57 -2.93
CA HIS A 170 -5.81 -5.35 -3.47
C HIS A 170 -5.18 -5.55 -4.86
N TYR A 171 -4.91 -6.79 -5.25
CA TYR A 171 -4.16 -7.10 -6.46
C TYR A 171 -4.83 -8.15 -7.35
N ARG A 172 -4.57 -8.07 -8.65
CA ARG A 172 -4.75 -9.19 -9.58
C ARG A 172 -3.49 -10.04 -9.56
N VAL A 173 -3.64 -11.37 -9.50
CA VAL A 173 -2.53 -12.31 -9.51
C VAL A 173 -2.66 -13.26 -10.69
N GLU A 174 -1.66 -13.29 -11.54
CA GLU A 174 -1.64 -14.07 -12.77
C GLU A 174 -0.49 -15.09 -12.73
N TYR A 175 -0.81 -16.38 -12.87
CA TYR A 175 0.19 -17.45 -13.00
C TYR A 175 0.69 -17.47 -14.44
N LEU A 176 1.93 -17.04 -14.67
CA LEU A 176 2.44 -16.89 -16.03
C LEU A 176 2.96 -18.22 -16.60
N ARG A 177 3.85 -18.90 -15.87
CA ARG A 177 4.43 -20.17 -16.30
C ARG A 177 5.13 -20.93 -15.18
N THR A 178 5.23 -22.25 -15.36
CA THR A 178 6.10 -23.11 -14.57
C THR A 178 7.55 -23.00 -15.06
N VAL A 179 8.49 -23.06 -14.12
CA VAL A 179 9.93 -23.01 -14.35
C VAL A 179 10.56 -24.30 -13.81
N PRO A 180 11.20 -25.11 -14.67
CA PRO A 180 11.83 -26.36 -14.23
C PRO A 180 12.97 -26.10 -13.24
N SER A 181 13.06 -26.92 -12.20
CA SER A 181 14.17 -26.88 -11.22
C SER A 181 15.58 -26.95 -11.84
N SER A 182 15.72 -27.52 -13.04
CA SER A 182 17.02 -27.68 -13.73
C SER A 182 17.69 -26.36 -14.14
N VAL A 183 16.96 -25.23 -14.16
CA VAL A 183 17.53 -23.92 -14.52
C VAL A 183 18.22 -23.19 -13.34
N PHE A 184 18.33 -23.84 -12.19
CA PHE A 184 18.97 -23.30 -10.99
C PHE A 184 20.22 -24.06 -10.58
N LEU A 185 21.12 -23.36 -9.87
CA LEU A 185 22.26 -23.91 -9.18
C LEU A 185 22.29 -23.38 -7.73
N PRO A 186 22.26 -24.25 -6.70
CA PRO A 186 21.94 -25.67 -6.75
C PRO A 186 20.52 -25.90 -7.27
N ARG A 187 20.25 -27.12 -7.74
CA ARG A 187 18.91 -27.51 -8.19
C ARG A 187 17.99 -27.65 -6.97
N PRO A 188 16.86 -26.92 -6.91
CA PRO A 188 15.85 -27.12 -5.87
C PRO A 188 15.10 -28.45 -6.05
N GLU A 189 14.50 -28.92 -4.97
CA GLU A 189 13.74 -30.19 -4.95
C GLU A 189 12.39 -30.09 -5.68
N VAL A 190 11.88 -28.86 -5.83
CA VAL A 190 10.59 -28.57 -6.46
C VAL A 190 10.77 -27.57 -7.58
N ASP A 191 9.86 -27.62 -8.55
CA ASP A 191 9.78 -26.60 -9.60
C ASP A 191 9.32 -25.25 -9.04
N SER A 192 9.69 -24.19 -9.76
CA SER A 192 9.28 -22.83 -9.48
C SER A 192 8.17 -22.40 -10.44
N ALA A 193 7.61 -21.23 -10.22
CA ALA A 193 6.69 -20.59 -11.13
C ALA A 193 6.81 -19.07 -11.05
N PHE A 194 6.49 -18.42 -12.18
CA PHE A 194 6.38 -16.98 -12.27
C PHE A 194 4.95 -16.52 -12.02
N VAL A 195 4.82 -15.56 -11.11
CA VAL A 195 3.57 -14.82 -10.91
C VAL A 195 3.76 -13.36 -11.28
N LYS A 196 2.73 -12.80 -11.92
CA LYS A 196 2.57 -11.37 -12.12
C LYS A 196 1.50 -10.88 -11.16
N ILE A 197 1.83 -9.88 -10.36
CA ILE A 197 0.90 -9.23 -9.45
C ILE A 197 0.79 -7.77 -9.88
N THR A 198 -0.42 -7.25 -10.01
CA THR A 198 -0.68 -5.85 -10.37
C THR A 198 -1.79 -5.28 -9.50
N PRO A 199 -1.73 -3.99 -9.12
CA PRO A 199 -2.84 -3.33 -8.42
C PRO A 199 -4.15 -3.50 -9.18
N ARG A 200 -5.25 -3.70 -8.44
CA ARG A 200 -6.59 -3.69 -9.04
C ARG A 200 -6.94 -2.30 -9.55
N PRO A 201 -7.62 -2.17 -10.70
CA PRO A 201 -8.24 -0.91 -11.11
C PRO A 201 -9.22 -0.39 -10.06
N LEU A 202 -9.31 0.94 -9.96
CA LEU A 202 -10.27 1.60 -9.07
C LEU A 202 -11.70 1.21 -9.46
N GLY A 203 -12.51 0.87 -8.45
CA GLY A 203 -13.91 0.48 -8.64
C GLY A 203 -14.13 -0.93 -9.20
N GLU A 204 -13.08 -1.75 -9.35
CA GLU A 204 -13.24 -3.15 -9.76
C GLU A 204 -14.02 -3.98 -8.72
N LEU A 205 -13.83 -3.66 -7.44
CA LEU A 205 -14.50 -4.32 -6.32
C LEU A 205 -15.54 -3.38 -5.70
N PRO A 206 -16.62 -3.92 -5.09
CA PRO A 206 -17.48 -3.15 -4.20
C PRO A 206 -16.66 -2.51 -3.06
N GLU A 207 -17.16 -1.46 -2.44
CA GLU A 207 -16.55 -0.88 -1.24
C GLU A 207 -16.38 -1.96 -0.14
N TYR A 208 -15.29 -1.91 0.62
CA TYR A 208 -14.98 -2.90 1.66
C TYR A 208 -14.14 -2.29 2.79
N ASP A 209 -14.29 -2.82 3.99
CA ASP A 209 -13.34 -2.60 5.09
C ASP A 209 -12.25 -3.69 5.04
N ALA A 210 -11.03 -3.31 4.66
CA ALA A 210 -9.92 -4.24 4.47
C ALA A 210 -9.50 -4.94 5.78
N GLU A 211 -9.61 -4.26 6.91
CA GLU A 211 -9.21 -4.78 8.22
C GLU A 211 -10.22 -5.81 8.72
N LEU A 212 -11.52 -5.45 8.67
CA LEU A 212 -12.61 -6.36 8.97
C LEU A 212 -12.58 -7.58 8.05
N PHE A 213 -12.43 -7.37 6.74
CA PHE A 213 -12.32 -8.43 5.76
C PHE A 213 -11.18 -9.39 6.12
N THR A 214 -9.98 -8.86 6.37
CA THR A 214 -8.80 -9.68 6.71
C THR A 214 -9.02 -10.48 7.98
N ARG A 215 -9.65 -9.88 9.00
CA ARG A 215 -9.98 -10.54 10.26
C ARG A 215 -10.96 -11.70 10.05
N LEU A 216 -12.05 -11.47 9.33
CA LEU A 216 -13.06 -12.50 9.04
C LEU A 216 -12.49 -13.64 8.18
N VAL A 217 -11.69 -13.31 7.15
CA VAL A 217 -11.02 -14.32 6.32
C VAL A 217 -10.09 -15.19 7.16
N ARG A 218 -9.25 -14.59 8.02
CA ARG A 218 -8.38 -15.35 8.94
C ARG A 218 -9.18 -16.27 9.86
N ALA A 219 -10.26 -15.77 10.45
CA ALA A 219 -11.14 -16.56 11.31
C ALA A 219 -11.80 -17.72 10.56
N GLY A 220 -12.30 -17.48 9.34
CA GLY A 220 -12.96 -18.50 8.54
C GLY A 220 -12.03 -19.59 8.01
N PHE A 221 -10.76 -19.28 7.73
CA PHE A 221 -9.77 -20.29 7.32
C PHE A 221 -9.06 -20.97 8.51
N SER A 222 -9.43 -20.66 9.75
CA SER A 222 -8.79 -21.24 10.95
C SER A 222 -8.93 -22.76 11.05
N GLN A 223 -10.03 -23.34 10.53
CA GLN A 223 -10.27 -24.79 10.55
C GLN A 223 -10.88 -25.28 9.23
N ARG A 224 -10.02 -25.69 8.30
CA ARG A 224 -10.34 -26.03 6.90
C ARG A 224 -11.52 -27.00 6.67
N ARG A 225 -11.86 -27.87 7.62
CA ARG A 225 -12.95 -28.86 7.47
C ARG A 225 -14.27 -28.43 8.09
N LYS A 226 -14.30 -27.32 8.83
CA LYS A 226 -15.52 -26.81 9.49
C LYS A 226 -16.28 -25.87 8.56
N GLN A 227 -17.60 -25.88 8.69
CA GLN A 227 -18.48 -24.93 8.01
C GLN A 227 -18.27 -23.51 8.54
N LEU A 228 -18.42 -22.53 7.67
CA LEU A 228 -18.07 -21.15 7.97
C LEU A 228 -18.92 -20.55 9.10
N GLN A 229 -20.22 -20.88 9.14
CA GLN A 229 -21.15 -20.51 10.23
C GLN A 229 -20.58 -20.84 11.62
N LYS A 230 -19.95 -22.00 11.77
CA LYS A 230 -19.41 -22.45 13.07
C LYS A 230 -18.16 -21.67 13.48
N LEU A 231 -17.43 -21.12 12.51
CA LEU A 231 -16.19 -20.38 12.74
C LEU A 231 -16.44 -18.90 12.97
N LEU A 232 -17.50 -18.34 12.37
CA LEU A 232 -17.84 -16.91 12.45
C LEU A 232 -19.08 -16.62 13.32
N ARG A 233 -19.54 -17.58 14.14
CA ARG A 233 -20.75 -17.43 14.97
C ARG A 233 -20.74 -16.23 15.92
N ASP A 234 -19.55 -15.82 16.38
CA ASP A 234 -19.40 -14.71 17.32
C ASP A 234 -19.23 -13.36 16.60
N GLU A 235 -19.04 -13.40 15.28
CA GLU A 235 -18.82 -12.23 14.40
C GLU A 235 -20.06 -11.90 13.56
N VAL A 236 -20.90 -12.91 13.26
CA VAL A 236 -22.06 -12.79 12.36
C VAL A 236 -23.32 -13.19 13.11
N ASN A 237 -24.12 -12.18 13.49
CA ASN A 237 -25.33 -12.38 14.31
C ASN A 237 -26.47 -13.10 13.55
N ASP A 238 -26.69 -12.76 12.27
CA ASP A 238 -27.73 -13.35 11.42
C ASP A 238 -27.08 -14.01 10.20
N TRP A 239 -26.71 -15.27 10.34
CA TRP A 239 -25.95 -16.02 9.33
C TRP A 239 -26.76 -16.27 8.07
N GLU A 240 -28.03 -16.63 8.22
CA GLU A 240 -28.95 -16.92 7.13
C GLU A 240 -29.21 -15.67 6.28
N ALA A 241 -29.42 -14.51 6.92
CA ALA A 241 -29.53 -13.24 6.20
C ALA A 241 -28.22 -12.84 5.52
N ALA A 242 -27.07 -13.07 6.17
CA ALA A 242 -25.76 -12.82 5.56
C ALA A 242 -25.53 -13.69 4.31
N ALA A 243 -25.89 -14.98 4.39
CA ALA A 243 -25.80 -15.92 3.26
C ALA A 243 -26.72 -15.54 2.11
N GLN A 244 -27.95 -15.10 2.41
CA GLN A 244 -28.88 -14.62 1.41
C GLN A 244 -28.38 -13.33 0.74
N ALA A 245 -27.94 -12.34 1.52
CA ALA A 245 -27.43 -11.06 1.01
C ALA A 245 -26.15 -11.23 0.19
N GLY A 246 -25.23 -12.11 0.64
CA GLY A 246 -23.98 -12.41 -0.05
C GLY A 246 -24.12 -13.43 -1.19
N GLY A 247 -25.27 -14.09 -1.33
CA GLY A 247 -25.51 -15.09 -2.38
C GLY A 247 -24.61 -16.32 -2.26
N PHE A 248 -24.47 -16.91 -1.07
CA PHE A 248 -23.70 -18.14 -0.84
C PHE A 248 -24.51 -19.19 -0.07
N ASP A 249 -24.10 -20.47 -0.14
CA ASP A 249 -24.75 -21.56 0.61
C ASP A 249 -24.51 -21.37 2.12
N PRO A 250 -25.54 -21.33 2.98
CA PRO A 250 -25.39 -21.23 4.43
C PRO A 250 -24.50 -22.33 5.04
N LYS A 251 -24.36 -23.48 4.36
CA LYS A 251 -23.53 -24.62 4.78
C LYS A 251 -22.11 -24.59 4.21
N ALA A 252 -21.76 -23.56 3.44
CA ALA A 252 -20.47 -23.42 2.77
C ALA A 252 -19.30 -23.43 3.76
N ARG A 253 -18.15 -23.91 3.28
CA ARG A 253 -16.85 -23.72 3.92
C ARG A 253 -16.14 -22.49 3.35
N ALA A 254 -15.10 -22.06 4.05
CA ALA A 254 -14.33 -20.87 3.70
C ALA A 254 -13.80 -20.90 2.25
N GLU A 255 -13.33 -22.07 1.80
CA GLU A 255 -12.78 -22.23 0.46
C GLU A 255 -13.82 -22.16 -0.67
N GLU A 256 -15.11 -22.22 -0.34
CA GLU A 256 -16.19 -22.22 -1.33
C GLU A 256 -16.68 -20.81 -1.69
N LEU A 257 -16.38 -19.82 -0.86
CA LEU A 257 -16.74 -18.42 -1.08
C LEU A 257 -15.71 -17.73 -1.99
N SER A 258 -16.22 -17.04 -3.01
CA SER A 258 -15.45 -16.13 -3.85
C SER A 258 -15.05 -14.85 -3.11
N LEU A 259 -14.09 -14.10 -3.66
CA LEU A 259 -13.67 -12.80 -3.13
C LEU A 259 -14.86 -11.83 -2.95
N ILE A 260 -15.76 -11.77 -3.94
CA ILE A 260 -16.97 -10.91 -3.87
C ILE A 260 -17.91 -11.34 -2.76
N GLN A 261 -18.10 -12.66 -2.55
CA GLN A 261 -18.93 -13.18 -1.46
C GLN A 261 -18.31 -12.90 -0.09
N TRP A 262 -16.98 -12.97 0.02
CA TRP A 262 -16.27 -12.58 1.24
C TRP A 262 -16.40 -11.09 1.54
N ILE A 263 -16.32 -10.23 0.51
CA ILE A 263 -16.57 -8.79 0.66
C ILE A 263 -18.01 -8.54 1.12
N ALA A 264 -19.00 -9.19 0.48
CA ALA A 264 -20.40 -9.06 0.86
C ALA A 264 -20.65 -9.49 2.31
N LEU A 265 -20.06 -10.61 2.75
CA LEU A 265 -20.11 -11.06 4.14
C LEU A 265 -19.47 -10.04 5.09
N SER A 266 -18.31 -9.48 4.74
CA SER A 266 -17.65 -8.45 5.54
C SER A 266 -18.52 -7.20 5.67
N ASN A 267 -19.13 -6.75 4.58
CA ASN A 267 -20.00 -5.56 4.58
C ASN A 267 -21.31 -5.78 5.32
N PHE A 268 -21.81 -7.02 5.38
CA PHE A 268 -22.99 -7.36 6.19
C PHE A 268 -22.71 -7.21 7.69
N VAL A 269 -21.50 -7.55 8.13
CA VAL A 269 -21.06 -7.43 9.53
C VAL A 269 -20.65 -6.00 9.88
N GLY A 270 -20.02 -5.30 8.94
CA GLY A 270 -19.50 -3.95 9.14
C GLY A 270 -20.60 -2.92 9.40
N PRO A 271 -20.24 -1.75 9.95
CA PRO A 271 -21.17 -0.64 10.06
C PRO A 271 -21.69 -0.29 8.66
N LYS A 272 -23.00 -0.05 8.55
CA LYS A 272 -23.59 0.41 7.29
C LYS A 272 -22.94 1.75 6.93
N MET A 273 -22.21 1.76 5.82
CA MET A 273 -21.69 3.01 5.26
C MET A 273 -22.87 3.95 4.99
N PRO A 274 -22.85 5.19 5.50
CA PRO A 274 -23.88 6.17 5.18
C PRO A 274 -23.98 6.37 3.66
N ALA A 275 -25.18 6.60 3.15
CA ALA A 275 -25.38 6.89 1.74
C ALA A 275 -24.70 8.23 1.39
N LEU A 276 -24.07 8.32 0.20
CA LEU A 276 -23.36 9.53 -0.26
C LEU A 276 -24.18 10.83 -0.13
N GLY A 277 -25.52 10.77 -0.21
CA GLY A 277 -26.40 11.92 -0.13
C GLY A 277 -26.67 12.45 1.29
N ASP A 278 -26.42 11.64 2.33
CA ASP A 278 -26.76 11.99 3.72
C ASP A 278 -25.60 12.64 4.48
N LEU A 279 -24.38 12.63 3.93
CA LEU A 279 -23.18 13.04 4.65
C LEU A 279 -22.96 14.55 4.75
N HIS A 280 -23.45 15.37 3.80
CA HIS A 280 -23.03 16.78 3.70
C HIS A 280 -24.16 17.78 3.36
N SER A 281 -25.43 17.36 3.40
CA SER A 281 -26.54 18.21 2.90
C SER A 281 -27.00 19.32 3.85
N THR A 282 -26.49 19.36 5.09
CA THR A 282 -26.90 20.33 6.13
C THR A 282 -25.76 21.17 6.73
N GLU A 283 -24.51 20.97 6.31
CA GLU A 283 -23.36 21.74 6.83
C GLU A 283 -23.38 23.18 6.31
N LEU A 284 -23.38 24.14 7.24
CA LEU A 284 -23.26 25.57 6.96
C LEU A 284 -21.83 26.01 7.26
N PHE A 285 -21.12 26.46 6.24
CA PHE A 285 -19.76 26.98 6.40
C PHE A 285 -19.78 28.50 6.60
N ALA A 286 -18.82 28.99 7.38
CA ALA A 286 -18.57 30.42 7.47
C ALA A 286 -18.00 30.95 6.14
N VAL A 287 -18.70 31.89 5.52
CA VAL A 287 -18.20 32.65 4.36
C VAL A 287 -17.44 33.86 4.89
N VAL A 288 -16.22 34.05 4.40
CA VAL A 288 -15.31 35.11 4.85
C VAL A 288 -14.90 36.04 3.72
N ASP A 289 -14.36 37.20 4.07
CA ASP A 289 -13.71 38.11 3.12
C ASP A 289 -12.20 37.86 2.98
N MET A 290 -11.50 38.74 2.26
CA MET A 290 -10.06 38.65 2.01
C MET A 290 -9.20 38.81 3.27
N ASP A 291 -9.76 39.36 4.35
CA ASP A 291 -9.08 39.58 5.63
C ASP A 291 -9.41 38.48 6.65
N ASP A 292 -10.08 37.41 6.19
CA ASP A 292 -10.60 36.34 7.03
C ASP A 292 -11.59 36.86 8.09
N ALA A 293 -12.41 37.85 7.76
CA ALA A 293 -13.55 38.26 8.58
C ALA A 293 -14.83 37.58 8.09
N VAL A 294 -15.65 37.06 9.02
CA VAL A 294 -16.91 36.39 8.67
C VAL A 294 -17.91 37.40 8.14
N VAL A 295 -18.40 37.19 6.92
CA VAL A 295 -19.39 38.04 6.25
C VAL A 295 -20.75 37.35 6.08
N GLY A 296 -20.81 36.02 6.27
CA GLY A 296 -22.05 35.25 6.20
C GLY A 296 -21.84 33.77 6.46
N ALA A 297 -22.88 32.99 6.21
CA ALA A 297 -22.82 31.52 6.22
C ALA A 297 -23.62 30.98 5.03
N ALA A 298 -23.13 29.92 4.41
CA ALA A 298 -23.78 29.29 3.27
C ALA A 298 -23.57 27.76 3.31
N PRO A 299 -24.49 26.99 2.71
CA PRO A 299 -24.31 25.54 2.58
C PRO A 299 -23.03 25.20 1.82
N ARG A 300 -22.35 24.11 2.21
CA ARG A 300 -21.14 23.60 1.53
C ARG A 300 -21.21 23.64 0.01
N ALA A 301 -22.28 23.11 -0.56
CA ALA A 301 -22.48 23.03 -2.00
C ALA A 301 -22.47 24.43 -2.67
N GLU A 302 -23.04 25.44 -2.00
CA GLU A 302 -23.06 26.81 -2.50
C GLU A 302 -21.68 27.47 -2.40
N VAL A 303 -20.98 27.26 -1.29
CA VAL A 303 -19.62 27.77 -1.08
C VAL A 303 -18.67 27.27 -2.17
N HIS A 304 -18.69 25.96 -2.42
CA HIS A 304 -17.82 25.34 -3.44
C HIS A 304 -18.25 25.68 -4.87
N ALA A 305 -19.55 25.79 -5.16
CA ALA A 305 -20.03 26.16 -6.49
C ALA A 305 -19.67 27.60 -6.88
N ASN A 306 -19.62 28.51 -5.91
CA ASN A 306 -19.34 29.93 -6.13
C ASN A 306 -17.92 30.35 -5.77
N ASN A 307 -17.07 29.41 -5.34
CA ASN A 307 -15.71 29.67 -4.84
C ASN A 307 -15.68 30.76 -3.75
N PHE A 308 -16.65 30.74 -2.85
CA PHE A 308 -16.64 31.65 -1.71
C PHE A 308 -15.43 31.36 -0.83
N LEU A 309 -14.79 32.42 -0.33
CA LEU A 309 -13.72 32.25 0.64
C LEU A 309 -14.32 31.69 1.92
N HIS A 310 -13.66 30.68 2.44
CA HIS A 310 -14.11 29.96 3.62
C HIS A 310 -12.90 29.46 4.40
N ARG A 311 -13.14 28.72 5.47
CA ARG A 311 -12.13 28.35 6.45
C ARG A 311 -11.99 26.84 6.56
N ALA A 312 -10.76 26.39 6.73
CA ALA A 312 -10.44 24.99 6.98
C ALA A 312 -9.32 24.83 8.01
N VAL A 313 -9.20 23.62 8.52
CA VAL A 313 -8.15 23.20 9.44
C VAL A 313 -7.43 22.00 8.85
N HIS A 314 -6.12 21.97 9.03
CA HIS A 314 -5.28 20.84 8.67
C HIS A 314 -4.47 20.42 9.89
N ILE A 315 -4.47 19.13 10.21
CA ILE A 315 -3.77 18.56 11.36
C ILE A 315 -2.68 17.61 10.87
N LEU A 316 -1.45 17.82 11.34
CA LEU A 316 -0.33 16.90 11.18
C LEU A 316 -0.05 16.21 12.53
N LEU A 317 -0.37 14.92 12.61
CA LEU A 317 -0.07 14.08 13.76
C LEU A 317 1.21 13.28 13.55
N PHE A 318 2.14 13.43 14.48
CA PHE A 318 3.36 12.64 14.52
C PHE A 318 3.27 11.54 15.58
N ASN A 319 3.91 10.40 15.35
CA ASN A 319 4.13 9.41 16.41
C ASN A 319 5.39 9.74 17.23
N ASP A 320 5.68 8.93 18.24
CA ASP A 320 6.87 9.11 19.10
C ASP A 320 8.20 8.91 18.36
N LEU A 321 8.16 8.31 17.16
CA LEU A 321 9.31 8.15 16.27
C LEU A 321 9.50 9.37 15.33
N GLY A 322 8.63 10.37 15.41
CA GLY A 322 8.67 11.55 14.53
C GLY A 322 8.15 11.30 13.12
N GLU A 323 7.43 10.20 12.90
CA GLU A 323 6.80 9.88 11.61
C GLU A 323 5.42 10.52 11.52
N LEU A 324 5.07 11.05 10.36
CA LEU A 324 3.79 11.70 10.08
C LEU A 324 2.73 10.68 9.71
N PHE A 325 1.56 10.73 10.34
CA PHE A 325 0.40 9.99 9.86
C PHE A 325 -0.20 10.68 8.63
N LEU A 326 -0.28 9.97 7.51
CA LEU A 326 -1.03 10.42 6.33
C LEU A 326 -2.28 9.56 6.17
N GLN A 327 -3.38 10.21 5.78
CA GLN A 327 -4.60 9.52 5.41
C GLN A 327 -4.74 9.45 3.89
N LYS A 328 -5.29 8.36 3.39
CA LYS A 328 -5.77 8.26 2.02
C LYS A 328 -7.26 8.53 2.00
N ARG A 329 -7.65 9.61 1.31
CA ARG A 329 -9.04 10.07 1.22
C ARG A 329 -9.93 8.97 0.64
N SER A 330 -11.13 8.82 1.18
CA SER A 330 -12.14 7.90 0.69
C SER A 330 -12.51 8.17 -0.78
N SER A 331 -13.06 7.15 -1.44
CA SER A 331 -13.69 7.27 -2.75
C SER A 331 -14.94 8.15 -2.74
N LEU A 332 -15.53 8.36 -1.56
CA LEU A 332 -16.81 9.06 -1.37
C LEU A 332 -16.66 10.59 -1.24
N LYS A 333 -15.44 11.10 -1.03
CA LYS A 333 -15.18 12.55 -0.97
C LYS A 333 -15.51 13.20 -2.32
N ASP A 334 -16.20 14.33 -2.26
CA ASP A 334 -16.58 15.19 -3.40
C ASP A 334 -15.36 15.77 -4.14
N ARG A 335 -14.32 16.15 -3.39
CA ARG A 335 -13.08 16.73 -3.92
C ARG A 335 -11.89 15.83 -3.63
N HIS A 336 -11.06 15.66 -4.66
CA HIS A 336 -9.81 14.89 -4.61
C HIS A 336 -9.99 13.51 -3.92
N PRO A 337 -10.88 12.63 -4.39
CA PRO A 337 -11.01 11.29 -3.80
C PRO A 337 -9.75 10.47 -4.05
N ARG A 338 -9.40 9.59 -3.10
CA ARG A 338 -8.31 8.60 -3.21
C ARG A 338 -6.88 9.13 -3.33
N VAL A 339 -6.66 10.42 -3.06
CA VAL A 339 -5.31 10.99 -2.86
C VAL A 339 -4.95 11.02 -1.37
N TRP A 340 -3.66 11.21 -1.08
CA TRP A 340 -3.13 11.35 0.27
C TRP A 340 -3.32 12.76 0.81
N ASP A 341 -3.60 12.87 2.10
CA ASP A 341 -3.87 14.14 2.79
C ASP A 341 -3.24 14.14 4.19
N SER A 342 -3.40 15.27 4.85
CA SER A 342 -3.07 15.54 6.26
C SER A 342 -3.68 14.47 7.17
N SER A 343 -3.17 14.34 8.39
CA SER A 343 -3.65 13.31 9.31
C SER A 343 -5.16 13.39 9.57
N ALA A 344 -5.67 14.60 9.71
CA ALA A 344 -7.09 14.94 9.64
C ALA A 344 -7.22 16.34 9.03
N ALA A 345 -8.32 16.60 8.33
CA ALA A 345 -8.61 17.92 7.78
C ALA A 345 -10.10 18.11 7.49
N GLY A 346 -10.61 19.30 7.75
CA GLY A 346 -11.99 19.64 7.43
C GLY A 346 -12.28 21.13 7.53
N HIS A 347 -13.54 21.48 7.35
CA HIS A 347 -13.97 22.88 7.29
C HIS A 347 -14.32 23.39 8.69
N VAL A 348 -14.28 24.72 8.84
CA VAL A 348 -14.78 25.37 10.06
C VAL A 348 -16.24 25.74 9.84
N ASP A 349 -17.10 25.22 10.71
CA ASP A 349 -18.54 25.47 10.64
C ASP A 349 -18.91 26.92 10.99
N ALA A 350 -20.09 27.35 10.57
CA ALA A 350 -20.62 28.66 10.91
C ALA A 350 -20.79 28.81 12.43
N GLY A 351 -20.07 29.76 13.03
CA GLY A 351 -20.07 30.00 14.47
C GLY A 351 -19.03 29.18 15.26
N GLU A 352 -18.28 28.33 14.57
CA GLU A 352 -17.15 27.58 15.12
C GLU A 352 -15.85 28.39 14.96
N ASP A 353 -14.91 28.19 15.88
CA ASP A 353 -13.54 28.69 15.73
C ASP A 353 -12.59 27.58 15.28
N TYR A 354 -11.42 27.97 14.77
CA TYR A 354 -10.45 27.02 14.22
C TYR A 354 -9.95 25.97 15.24
N ASP A 355 -9.83 26.30 16.53
CA ASP A 355 -9.30 25.35 17.52
C ASP A 355 -10.34 24.28 17.86
N VAL A 356 -11.61 24.69 17.94
CA VAL A 356 -12.75 23.77 18.11
C VAL A 356 -12.88 22.86 16.89
N ALA A 357 -12.82 23.43 15.68
CA ALA A 357 -12.87 22.66 14.43
C ALA A 357 -11.73 21.63 14.36
N ALA A 358 -10.49 22.03 14.67
CA ALA A 358 -9.35 21.13 14.61
C ALA A 358 -9.48 19.94 15.58
N ALA A 359 -10.01 20.18 16.79
CA ALA A 359 -10.27 19.12 17.75
C ALA A 359 -11.42 18.20 17.33
N ARG A 360 -12.49 18.76 16.74
CA ARG A 360 -13.65 18.02 16.22
C ARG A 360 -13.25 17.12 15.06
N GLU A 361 -12.62 17.68 14.02
CA GLU A 361 -12.18 16.93 12.83
C GLU A 361 -11.24 15.77 13.20
N LEU A 362 -10.34 16.00 14.16
CA LEU A 362 -9.46 14.94 14.65
C LEU A 362 -10.24 13.79 15.32
N ALA A 363 -11.25 14.11 16.10
CA ALA A 363 -12.10 13.13 16.77
C ALA A 363 -13.03 12.40 15.78
N GLU A 364 -13.58 13.10 14.81
CA GLU A 364 -14.50 12.56 13.81
C GLU A 364 -13.77 11.67 12.80
N GLU A 365 -12.66 12.15 12.21
CA GLU A 365 -11.96 11.43 11.14
C GLU A 365 -11.12 10.26 11.69
N LEU A 366 -10.44 10.43 12.84
CA LEU A 366 -9.49 9.44 13.37
C LEU A 366 -9.93 8.76 14.68
N GLY A 367 -11.01 9.22 15.32
CA GLY A 367 -11.49 8.66 16.58
C GLY A 367 -10.57 8.93 17.78
N VAL A 368 -9.76 9.99 17.73
CA VAL A 368 -8.77 10.32 18.78
C VAL A 368 -8.83 11.77 19.19
N SER A 369 -8.19 12.09 20.32
CA SER A 369 -7.98 13.47 20.77
C SER A 369 -6.51 13.66 21.12
N SER A 370 -5.95 14.81 20.74
CA SER A 370 -4.57 15.17 21.05
C SER A 370 -4.48 16.67 21.34
N ARG A 371 -3.41 17.08 22.03
CA ARG A 371 -3.08 18.49 22.14
C ARG A 371 -2.58 18.98 20.79
N LEU A 372 -3.16 20.07 20.29
CA LEU A 372 -2.84 20.67 19.01
C LEU A 372 -2.21 22.05 19.22
N ASP A 373 -1.06 22.27 18.60
CA ASP A 373 -0.38 23.57 18.58
C ASP A 373 -0.51 24.19 17.18
N ARG A 374 -0.88 25.49 17.11
CA ARG A 374 -0.98 26.25 15.85
C ARG A 374 0.42 26.50 15.27
N VAL A 375 0.64 26.11 14.02
CA VAL A 375 1.93 26.22 13.34
C VAL A 375 1.94 27.24 12.22
N ALA A 376 0.89 27.36 11.43
CA ALA A 376 0.86 28.34 10.35
C ALA A 376 -0.58 28.70 10.00
N LYS A 377 -0.79 29.93 9.52
CA LYS A 377 -2.02 30.33 8.85
C LYS A 377 -1.70 30.57 7.38
N LEU A 378 -2.36 29.83 6.50
CA LEU A 378 -2.21 29.97 5.06
C LEU A 378 -3.34 30.83 4.51
N PRO A 379 -3.05 31.75 3.57
CA PRO A 379 -4.08 32.56 2.93
C PRO A 379 -4.93 31.72 1.96
N ALA A 380 -6.17 32.14 1.75
CA ALA A 380 -7.01 31.57 0.71
C ALA A 380 -6.43 31.80 -0.70
N SER A 381 -6.41 30.74 -1.50
CA SER A 381 -5.93 30.75 -2.89
C SER A 381 -6.51 29.56 -3.66
N ASP A 382 -6.36 29.54 -4.98
CA ASP A 382 -6.76 28.40 -5.81
C ASP A 382 -6.09 27.09 -5.35
N ARG A 383 -4.84 27.15 -4.85
CA ARG A 383 -4.09 25.98 -4.36
C ARG A 383 -4.59 25.45 -3.02
N THR A 384 -5.23 26.31 -2.23
CA THR A 384 -5.90 25.92 -0.98
C THR A 384 -7.41 25.74 -1.18
N GLY A 385 -7.92 25.68 -2.42
CA GLY A 385 -9.35 25.52 -2.66
C GLY A 385 -10.20 26.74 -2.25
N HIS A 386 -9.59 27.92 -2.19
CA HIS A 386 -10.17 29.17 -1.66
C HIS A 386 -10.38 29.15 -0.14
N GLU A 387 -9.61 28.33 0.59
CA GLU A 387 -9.70 28.19 2.03
C GLU A 387 -8.57 28.95 2.75
N PHE A 388 -8.91 29.70 3.79
CA PHE A 388 -7.97 30.08 4.83
C PHE A 388 -7.74 28.90 5.77
N ILE A 389 -6.50 28.42 5.80
CA ILE A 389 -6.16 27.20 6.55
C ILE A 389 -5.35 27.56 7.79
N TRP A 390 -5.82 27.13 8.96
CA TRP A 390 -4.93 26.97 10.11
C TRP A 390 -4.34 25.56 10.12
N LEU A 391 -3.00 25.51 10.12
CA LEU A 391 -2.22 24.30 10.24
C LEU A 391 -1.87 24.05 11.69
N TYR A 392 -2.22 22.86 12.17
CA TYR A 392 -1.96 22.36 13.50
C TYR A 392 -0.98 21.19 13.47
N VAL A 393 -0.22 21.05 14.56
CA VAL A 393 0.62 19.87 14.80
C VAL A 393 0.25 19.27 16.15
N GLY A 394 0.20 17.95 16.21
CA GLY A 394 0.01 17.19 17.45
C GLY A 394 0.79 15.88 17.43
N SER A 395 0.65 15.08 18.48
CA SER A 395 1.25 13.75 18.57
C SER A 395 0.25 12.69 18.99
N HIS A 396 0.30 11.52 18.35
CA HIS A 396 -0.50 10.34 18.70
C HIS A 396 0.09 9.08 18.05
N ASN A 397 0.10 7.94 18.76
CA ASN A 397 0.64 6.66 18.25
C ASN A 397 -0.45 5.70 17.70
N GLY A 398 -1.72 6.09 17.83
CA GLY A 398 -2.88 5.21 17.61
C GLY A 398 -3.25 4.42 18.89
N PRO A 399 -4.14 3.41 18.77
CA PRO A 399 -4.85 3.02 17.55
C PRO A 399 -5.81 4.12 17.08
N PHE A 400 -6.13 4.11 15.78
CA PHE A 400 -7.10 5.02 15.18
C PHE A 400 -8.38 4.26 14.84
N GLN A 401 -9.52 4.95 14.92
CA GLN A 401 -10.81 4.47 14.42
C GLN A 401 -11.18 5.34 13.22
N LEU A 402 -10.75 4.93 12.04
CA LEU A 402 -10.87 5.73 10.83
C LEU A 402 -12.34 5.82 10.38
N ALA A 403 -12.84 7.05 10.20
CA ALA A 403 -14.15 7.27 9.59
C ALA A 403 -14.10 6.87 8.12
N ARG A 404 -14.66 5.70 7.78
CA ARG A 404 -14.55 5.11 6.42
C ARG A 404 -15.23 5.92 5.32
N SER A 405 -16.21 6.77 5.68
CA SER A 405 -16.77 7.75 4.74
C SER A 405 -15.74 8.77 4.27
N GLU A 406 -14.78 9.10 5.13
CA GLU A 406 -13.77 10.12 4.90
C GLU A 406 -12.40 9.53 4.50
N ILE A 407 -12.06 8.36 5.05
CA ILE A 407 -10.73 7.74 4.99
C ILE A 407 -10.81 6.29 4.51
N GLU A 408 -10.12 5.99 3.41
CA GLU A 408 -9.95 4.62 2.94
C GLU A 408 -8.94 3.85 3.82
N CYS A 409 -7.75 4.42 4.01
CA CYS A 409 -6.68 3.87 4.83
C CYS A 409 -5.72 4.97 5.30
N GLY A 410 -4.74 4.63 6.14
CA GLY A 410 -3.71 5.57 6.55
C GLY A 410 -2.45 4.85 7.04
N GLY A 411 -1.39 5.61 7.27
CA GLY A 411 -0.11 5.06 7.74
C GLY A 411 0.86 6.13 8.19
N PHE A 412 1.82 5.73 9.04
CA PHE A 412 2.92 6.59 9.47
C PHE A 412 4.08 6.52 8.48
N PHE A 413 4.57 7.69 8.06
CA PHE A 413 5.66 7.86 7.11
C PHE A 413 6.73 8.81 7.66
N PRO A 414 8.03 8.47 7.52
CA PRO A 414 9.11 9.39 7.86
C PRO A 414 9.01 10.71 7.07
N PRO A 415 9.28 11.89 7.66
CA PRO A 415 9.16 13.19 6.98
C PRO A 415 9.98 13.30 5.67
N GLU A 416 11.14 12.67 5.62
CA GLU A 416 11.99 12.61 4.41
C GLU A 416 11.34 11.79 3.29
N VAL A 417 10.61 10.73 3.64
CA VAL A 417 9.83 9.94 2.69
C VAL A 417 8.67 10.77 2.15
N VAL A 418 7.94 11.48 3.02
CA VAL A 418 6.83 12.36 2.61
C VAL A 418 7.31 13.44 1.65
N SER A 419 8.44 14.09 1.98
CA SER A 419 9.01 15.14 1.13
C SER A 419 9.50 14.62 -0.22
N GLY A 420 10.19 13.47 -0.24
CA GLY A 420 10.62 12.83 -1.47
C GLY A 420 9.45 12.31 -2.32
N TRP A 421 8.39 11.83 -1.67
CA TRP A 421 7.17 11.38 -2.35
C TRP A 421 6.46 12.54 -3.02
N LEU A 422 6.26 13.65 -2.31
CA LEU A 422 5.65 14.85 -2.88
C LEU A 422 6.47 15.40 -4.05
N GLN A 423 7.80 15.35 -3.97
CA GLN A 423 8.66 15.75 -5.08
C GLN A 423 8.54 14.81 -6.29
N ALA A 424 8.47 13.50 -6.07
CA ALA A 424 8.39 12.51 -7.14
C ALA A 424 7.01 12.43 -7.79
N ARG A 425 5.94 12.58 -6.99
CA ARG A 425 4.53 12.41 -7.38
C ARG A 425 3.63 13.39 -6.62
N PRO A 426 3.65 14.68 -6.94
CA PRO A 426 2.82 15.67 -6.23
C PRO A 426 1.30 15.43 -6.43
N HIS A 427 0.92 14.77 -7.52
CA HIS A 427 -0.47 14.43 -7.84
C HIS A 427 -1.05 13.31 -6.97
N ASP A 428 -0.21 12.60 -6.20
CA ASP A 428 -0.69 11.61 -5.22
C ASP A 428 -1.33 12.28 -4.00
N PHE A 429 -1.23 13.61 -3.86
CA PHE A 429 -1.64 14.35 -2.68
C PHE A 429 -2.75 15.39 -2.95
N ALA A 430 -3.52 15.69 -1.92
CA ALA A 430 -4.47 16.80 -1.92
C ALA A 430 -3.70 18.15 -1.98
N PRO A 431 -4.15 19.12 -2.80
CA PRO A 431 -3.48 20.42 -2.91
C PRO A 431 -3.31 21.16 -1.58
N GLY A 432 -4.33 21.13 -0.71
CA GLY A 432 -4.27 21.74 0.62
C GLY A 432 -3.16 21.15 1.49
N PHE A 433 -3.00 19.82 1.48
CA PHE A 433 -1.88 19.16 2.16
C PHE A 433 -0.53 19.61 1.60
N VAL A 434 -0.38 19.74 0.27
CA VAL A 434 0.89 20.17 -0.35
C VAL A 434 1.33 21.53 0.18
N GLU A 435 0.42 22.51 0.23
CA GLU A 435 0.73 23.85 0.76
C GLU A 435 1.03 23.79 2.28
N CYS A 436 0.27 23.00 3.03
CA CYS A 436 0.49 22.83 4.48
C CYS A 436 1.85 22.19 4.78
N TRP A 437 2.24 21.16 4.04
CA TRP A 437 3.54 20.50 4.21
C TRP A 437 4.70 21.44 3.89
N GLN A 438 4.58 22.25 2.83
CA GLN A 438 5.57 23.27 2.51
C GLN A 438 5.65 24.39 3.57
N ALA A 439 4.53 24.75 4.20
CA ALA A 439 4.52 25.70 5.30
C ALA A 439 5.19 25.13 6.55
N TYR A 440 4.90 23.86 6.90
CA TYR A 440 5.51 23.15 8.02
C TYR A 440 7.04 23.02 7.85
N THR A 441 7.49 22.50 6.71
CA THR A 441 8.91 22.24 6.44
C THR A 441 9.76 23.52 6.40
N ARG A 442 9.23 24.63 5.88
CA ARG A 442 9.93 25.94 5.90
C ARG A 442 10.14 26.50 7.30
N ARG A 443 9.29 26.13 8.27
CA ARG A 443 9.40 26.59 9.66
C ARG A 443 10.29 25.67 10.51
N ALA A 444 10.42 24.40 10.11
CA ALA A 444 11.25 23.40 10.77
C ALA A 444 12.73 23.46 10.35
N ALA A 445 13.02 23.98 9.15
CA ALA A 445 14.37 24.31 8.67
C ALA A 445 14.86 25.64 9.25
#